data_AF-A0A533RBS9-F1
#
_entry.id   AF-A0A533RBS9-F1
#
_cell.length_a   1.000
_cell.length_b   1.000
_cell.length_c   1.000
_cell.angle_alpha   90.00
_cell.angle_beta   90.00
_cell.angle_gamma   90.00
#
_symmetry.space_group_name_H-M   'P 1'
#
loop_
_entity.id
_entity.type
_entity.pdbx_description
1 polymer ?
#
loop_
_entity_poly.entity_id
_entity_poly.type
_entity_poly.pdbx_seq_one_letter_code
_entity_poly.pdbx_strand_id
1 'polypeptide(L)'
;MKSLRKLSAILIVLALAVGPALPSPAAACVGKTLLVGALDTPQQQVLANLLAILIGERTGTTVKVVPAASHAAAHEALLKADLDMYVEYTGIGQVQILKAPPIADQAALYKAVKERYNQELNLVWLEPFGFTDPKLAPGGTVAEAAPVVRKDTLKKFPALARLINKLGGAIDAATMQKLEGAAGSGSARDVARKFLKDKRLI
;
A
#
# COMPACT_ATOMS: atom_id res chain seq x y z
N MET A 1 -63.04 55.91 8.85
CA MET A 1 -62.14 56.98 9.32
C MET A 1 -60.73 56.42 9.45
N LYS A 2 -59.73 57.26 9.16
CA LYS A 2 -58.32 56.97 8.84
C LYS A 2 -57.52 56.18 9.89
N SER A 3 -56.38 55.67 9.38
CA SER A 3 -55.07 55.50 10.02
C SER A 3 -54.77 54.07 10.52
N LEU A 4 -53.57 53.52 10.44
CA LEU A 4 -52.28 53.97 9.89
C LEU A 4 -51.42 52.71 9.72
N ARG A 5 -50.70 52.60 8.60
CA ARG A 5 -49.72 51.55 8.33
C ARG A 5 -48.58 51.59 9.37
N LYS A 6 -48.23 50.45 9.96
CA LYS A 6 -46.91 50.26 10.59
C LYS A 6 -46.23 49.06 9.93
N LEU A 7 -45.25 49.37 9.08
CA LEU A 7 -44.25 48.41 8.63
C LEU A 7 -43.39 48.04 9.84
N SER A 8 -43.32 46.75 10.17
CA SER A 8 -42.24 46.22 11.02
C SER A 8 -41.24 45.53 10.10
N ALA A 9 -40.10 46.18 9.93
CA ALA A 9 -38.97 45.66 9.19
C ALA A 9 -38.37 44.44 9.91
N ILE A 10 -38.24 43.34 9.17
CA ILE A 10 -37.49 42.16 9.56
C ILE A 10 -36.00 42.51 9.47
N LEU A 11 -35.29 42.51 10.60
CA LEU A 11 -33.84 42.64 10.65
C LEU A 11 -33.23 41.23 10.76
N ILE A 12 -32.83 40.65 9.62
CA ILE A 12 -32.01 39.43 9.60
C ILE A 12 -30.56 39.87 9.79
N VAL A 13 -30.01 39.63 10.98
CA VAL A 13 -28.57 39.77 11.24
C VAL A 13 -27.90 38.47 10.82
N LEU A 14 -27.36 38.44 9.60
CA LEU A 14 -26.52 37.36 9.11
C LEU A 14 -25.09 37.58 9.62
N ALA A 15 -24.74 36.95 10.74
CA ALA A 15 -23.37 36.97 11.26
C ALA A 15 -22.49 36.01 10.42
N LEU A 16 -21.77 36.55 9.43
CA LEU A 16 -20.65 35.85 8.81
C LEU A 16 -19.49 35.79 9.81
N ALA A 17 -19.39 34.69 10.54
CA ALA A 17 -18.19 34.34 11.29
C ALA A 17 -17.13 33.76 10.34
N VAL A 18 -16.44 34.64 9.59
CA VAL A 18 -15.18 34.27 8.93
C VAL A 18 -14.08 34.34 9.99
N GLY A 19 -13.95 33.26 10.76
CA GLY A 19 -12.80 33.08 11.65
C GLY A 19 -11.54 32.81 10.82
N PRO A 20 -10.36 33.31 11.22
CA PRO A 20 -9.12 33.00 10.53
C PRO A 20 -8.88 31.49 10.60
N ALA A 21 -8.78 30.85 9.42
CA ALA A 21 -8.35 29.47 9.31
C ALA A 21 -6.89 29.39 9.79
N LEU A 22 -6.70 29.01 11.04
CA LEU A 22 -5.38 28.72 11.59
C LEU A 22 -4.78 27.56 10.77
N PRO A 23 -3.58 27.71 10.19
CA PRO A 23 -2.91 26.59 9.57
C PRO A 23 -2.65 25.53 10.65
N SER A 24 -3.33 24.38 10.53
CA SER A 24 -3.01 23.21 11.34
C SER A 24 -1.52 22.90 11.17
N PRO A 25 -0.73 22.80 12.25
CA PRO A 25 0.64 22.37 12.11
C PRO A 25 0.61 20.98 11.48
N ALA A 26 1.24 20.83 10.31
CA ALA A 26 1.53 19.54 9.76
C ALA A 26 2.35 18.81 10.83
N ALA A 27 1.75 17.83 11.49
CA ALA A 27 2.47 16.99 12.44
C ALA A 27 3.60 16.33 11.65
N ALA A 28 4.81 16.87 11.81
CA ALA A 28 6.00 16.25 11.29
C ALA A 28 6.04 14.87 11.94
N CYS A 29 5.81 13.83 11.14
CA CYS A 29 5.79 12.42 11.56
C CYS A 29 7.22 11.94 11.86
N VAL A 30 7.97 12.71 12.64
CA VAL A 30 9.29 12.37 13.14
C VAL A 30 9.09 11.34 14.24
N GLY A 31 9.47 10.09 13.97
CA GLY A 31 9.61 9.05 15.00
C GLY A 31 8.82 7.75 14.80
N LYS A 32 7.87 7.66 13.86
CA LYS A 32 7.18 6.37 13.61
C LYS A 32 7.92 5.56 12.55
N THR A 33 8.36 4.36 12.93
CA THR A 33 8.93 3.37 12.00
C THR A 33 7.82 2.71 11.20
N LEU A 34 7.97 2.62 9.87
CA LEU A 34 7.12 1.81 9.01
C LEU A 34 7.55 0.34 9.06
N LEU A 35 6.59 -0.56 9.22
CA LEU A 35 6.85 -2.00 9.28
C LEU A 35 6.37 -2.70 8.00
N VAL A 36 7.30 -3.39 7.33
CA VAL A 36 7.05 -4.18 6.12
C VAL A 36 7.15 -5.66 6.46
N GLY A 37 6.06 -6.41 6.39
CA GLY A 37 6.08 -7.85 6.61
C GLY A 37 6.68 -8.60 5.42
N ALA A 38 7.47 -9.64 5.71
CA ALA A 38 8.03 -10.52 4.69
C ALA A 38 8.13 -11.96 5.18
N LEU A 39 7.73 -12.92 4.34
CA LEU A 39 8.03 -14.33 4.57
C LEU A 39 9.52 -14.59 4.35
N ASP A 40 10.04 -15.67 4.93
CA ASP A 40 11.44 -16.08 4.77
C ASP A 40 11.66 -16.83 3.44
N THR A 41 11.42 -16.13 2.33
CA THR A 41 11.75 -16.59 0.98
C THR A 41 12.57 -15.53 0.26
N PRO A 42 13.51 -15.90 -0.63
CA PRO A 42 14.32 -14.92 -1.35
C PRO A 42 13.49 -13.89 -2.11
N GLN A 43 12.40 -14.33 -2.76
CA GLN A 43 11.49 -13.45 -3.50
C GLN A 43 10.83 -12.41 -2.59
N GLN A 44 10.24 -12.83 -1.47
CA GLN A 44 9.58 -11.93 -0.51
C GLN A 44 10.57 -10.99 0.17
N GLN A 45 11.75 -11.48 0.57
CA GLN A 45 12.80 -10.67 1.19
C GLN A 45 13.30 -9.58 0.24
N VAL A 46 13.48 -9.88 -1.05
CA VAL A 46 13.86 -8.85 -2.03
C VAL A 46 12.76 -7.81 -2.19
N LEU A 47 11.51 -8.23 -2.42
CA LEU A 47 10.40 -7.31 -2.65
C LEU A 47 10.15 -6.39 -1.44
N ALA A 48 10.23 -6.93 -0.21
CA ALA A 48 10.12 -6.14 1.01
C ALA A 48 11.27 -5.15 1.17
N ASN A 49 12.51 -5.55 0.85
CA ASN A 49 13.66 -4.64 0.89
C ASN A 49 13.61 -3.57 -0.21
N LEU A 50 13.04 -3.86 -1.39
CA LEU A 50 12.79 -2.85 -2.42
C LEU A 50 11.89 -1.73 -1.88
N LEU A 51 10.78 -2.10 -1.22
CA LEU A 51 9.90 -1.13 -0.58
C LEU A 51 10.63 -0.36 0.53
N ALA A 52 11.29 -1.08 1.46
CA ALA A 52 11.93 -0.45 2.60
C ALA A 52 13.02 0.56 2.22
N ILE A 53 13.86 0.22 1.24
CA ILE A 53 14.95 1.10 0.77
C ILE A 53 14.40 2.26 -0.03
N LEU A 54 13.48 2.02 -0.99
CA LEU A 54 12.89 3.07 -1.80
C LEU A 54 12.22 4.13 -0.93
N ILE A 55 11.42 3.69 0.04
CA ILE A 55 10.75 4.59 0.98
C ILE A 55 11.80 5.32 1.82
N GLY A 56 12.69 4.59 2.48
CA GLY A 56 13.66 5.20 3.40
C GLY A 56 14.57 6.24 2.74
N GLU A 57 15.10 5.95 1.55
CA GLU A 57 16.03 6.86 0.88
C GLU A 57 15.34 8.06 0.22
N ARG A 58 14.06 7.93 -0.18
CA ARG A 58 13.32 9.03 -0.83
C ARG A 58 12.55 9.92 0.14
N THR A 59 12.31 9.47 1.37
CA THR A 59 11.51 10.24 2.34
C THR A 59 12.22 10.48 3.67
N GLY A 60 13.34 9.81 3.93
CA GLY A 60 13.98 9.82 5.26
C GLY A 60 13.20 9.03 6.32
N THR A 61 12.13 8.32 5.94
CA THR A 61 11.33 7.52 6.88
C THR A 61 12.09 6.27 7.29
N THR A 62 12.14 5.97 8.59
CA THR A 62 12.68 4.69 9.05
C THR A 62 11.72 3.56 8.65
N VAL A 63 12.22 2.58 7.90
CA VAL A 63 11.45 1.40 7.50
C VAL A 63 12.17 0.14 7.94
N LYS A 64 11.45 -0.80 8.58
CA LYS A 64 11.97 -2.10 8.99
C LYS A 64 11.22 -3.20 8.27
N VAL A 65 11.97 -4.15 7.71
CA VAL A 65 11.42 -5.43 7.28
C VAL A 65 11.33 -6.34 8.51
N VAL A 66 10.17 -6.95 8.72
CA VAL A 66 9.91 -7.83 9.87
C VAL A 66 9.39 -9.18 9.36
N PRO A 67 9.74 -10.29 10.03
CA PRO A 67 9.34 -11.62 9.59
C PRO A 67 7.84 -11.84 9.75
N ALA A 68 7.24 -12.55 8.79
CA ALA A 68 5.90 -13.08 8.87
C ALA A 68 5.91 -14.59 8.59
N ALA A 69 5.21 -15.36 9.42
CA ALA A 69 5.24 -16.82 9.33
C ALA A 69 4.51 -17.38 8.10
N SER A 70 3.53 -16.65 7.57
CA SER A 70 2.74 -17.04 6.40
C SER A 70 2.04 -15.81 5.80
N HIS A 71 1.45 -15.98 4.61
CA HIS A 71 0.58 -14.97 3.99
C HIS A 71 -0.58 -14.58 4.91
N ALA A 72 -1.23 -15.57 5.54
CA ALA A 72 -2.32 -15.33 6.48
C ALA A 72 -1.84 -14.56 7.72
N ALA A 73 -0.67 -14.89 8.26
CA ALA A 73 -0.10 -14.19 9.41
C ALA A 73 0.29 -12.74 9.06
N ALA A 74 0.87 -12.49 7.89
CA ALA A 74 1.16 -11.14 7.41
C ALA A 74 -0.13 -10.32 7.24
N HIS A 75 -1.16 -10.94 6.65
CA HIS A 75 -2.46 -10.29 6.48
C HIS A 75 -3.11 -9.95 7.83
N GLU A 76 -3.12 -10.89 8.79
CA GLU A 76 -3.67 -10.67 10.13
C GLU A 76 -2.93 -9.55 10.87
N ALA A 77 -1.60 -9.53 10.80
CA ALA A 77 -0.78 -8.46 11.39
C ALA A 77 -1.07 -7.09 10.73
N LEU A 78 -1.38 -7.06 9.44
CA LEU A 78 -1.82 -5.85 8.75
C LEU A 78 -3.18 -5.36 9.26
N LEU A 79 -4.13 -6.26 9.50
CA LEU A 79 -5.45 -5.92 10.07
C LEU A 79 -5.32 -5.38 11.50
N LYS A 80 -4.42 -5.97 12.31
CA LYS A 80 -4.14 -5.55 13.69
C LYS A 80 -3.29 -4.28 13.81
N ALA A 81 -2.81 -3.74 12.68
CA ALA A 81 -1.89 -2.61 12.61
C ALA A 81 -0.50 -2.88 13.23
N ASP A 82 -0.12 -4.15 13.36
CA ASP A 82 1.24 -4.60 13.69
C ASP A 82 2.18 -4.47 12.49
N LEU A 83 1.62 -4.45 11.27
CA LEU A 83 2.30 -4.09 10.03
C LEU A 83 1.69 -2.85 9.39
N ASP A 84 2.47 -2.13 8.59
CA ASP A 84 2.00 -1.03 7.75
C ASP A 84 1.75 -1.49 6.30
N MET A 85 2.54 -2.46 5.83
CA MET A 85 2.39 -3.05 4.51
C MET A 85 3.07 -4.43 4.42
N TYR A 86 2.75 -5.17 3.36
CA TYR A 86 3.50 -6.34 2.91
C TYR A 86 3.28 -6.54 1.40
N VAL A 87 3.89 -7.57 0.81
CA VAL A 87 3.66 -7.94 -0.58
C VAL A 87 2.79 -9.19 -0.64
N GLU A 88 1.69 -9.11 -1.38
CA GLU A 88 0.74 -10.21 -1.55
C GLU A 88 0.57 -10.56 -3.03
N TYR A 89 0.10 -11.78 -3.26
CA TYR A 89 -0.23 -12.28 -4.59
C TYR A 89 -1.74 -12.37 -4.76
N THR A 90 -2.25 -11.89 -5.89
CA THR A 90 -3.70 -11.79 -6.17
C THR A 90 -4.46 -13.11 -5.94
N GLY A 91 -3.92 -14.24 -6.41
CA GLY A 91 -4.55 -15.55 -6.24
C GLY A 91 -4.62 -16.02 -4.78
N ILE A 92 -3.56 -15.77 -3.99
CA ILE A 92 -3.53 -16.03 -2.55
C ILE A 92 -4.55 -15.13 -1.85
N GLY A 93 -4.53 -13.83 -2.16
CA GLY A 93 -5.46 -12.85 -1.63
C GLY A 93 -6.93 -13.24 -1.85
N GLN A 94 -7.26 -13.76 -3.04
CA GLN A 94 -8.61 -14.18 -3.39
C GLN A 94 -9.04 -15.49 -2.73
N VAL A 95 -8.24 -16.55 -2.89
CA VAL A 95 -8.67 -17.91 -2.53
C VAL A 95 -8.33 -18.24 -1.09
N GLN A 96 -7.12 -17.88 -0.65
CA GLN A 96 -6.62 -18.30 0.67
C GLN A 96 -7.01 -17.32 1.77
N ILE A 97 -6.93 -16.02 1.50
CA ILE A 97 -7.24 -14.98 2.49
C ILE A 97 -8.74 -14.69 2.50
N LEU A 98 -9.29 -14.27 1.36
CA LEU A 98 -10.68 -13.87 1.22
C LEU A 98 -11.68 -15.04 1.20
N LYS A 99 -11.19 -16.28 1.08
CA LYS A 99 -11.99 -17.51 0.93
C LYS A 99 -13.04 -17.43 -0.18
N ALA A 100 -12.72 -16.70 -1.24
CA ALA A 100 -13.60 -16.47 -2.38
C ALA A 100 -13.28 -17.44 -3.53
N PRO A 101 -14.24 -17.69 -4.46
CA PRO A 101 -14.00 -18.52 -5.62
C PRO A 101 -12.81 -18.02 -6.48
N PRO A 102 -12.09 -18.92 -7.16
CA PRO A 102 -10.98 -18.53 -8.03
C PRO A 102 -11.47 -17.70 -9.21
N ILE A 103 -10.64 -16.73 -9.64
CA ILE A 103 -10.83 -15.94 -10.84
C ILE A 103 -9.59 -16.16 -11.72
N ALA A 104 -9.79 -16.65 -12.95
CA ALA A 104 -8.69 -16.99 -13.86
C ALA A 104 -8.15 -15.77 -14.62
N ASP A 105 -8.99 -14.80 -14.96
CA ASP A 105 -8.56 -13.58 -15.64
C ASP A 105 -7.77 -12.67 -14.70
N GLN A 106 -6.55 -12.32 -15.09
CA GLN A 106 -5.62 -11.55 -14.24
C GLN A 106 -6.17 -10.16 -13.89
N ALA A 107 -6.70 -9.43 -14.87
CA ALA A 107 -7.18 -8.07 -14.67
C ALA A 107 -8.44 -8.04 -13.80
N ALA A 108 -9.37 -8.96 -14.04
CA ALA A 108 -10.57 -9.13 -13.23
C ALA A 108 -10.22 -9.55 -11.79
N LEU A 109 -9.27 -10.47 -11.62
CA LEU A 109 -8.81 -10.91 -10.31
C LEU A 109 -8.17 -9.77 -9.51
N TYR A 110 -7.24 -9.02 -10.11
CA TYR A 110 -6.63 -7.86 -9.44
C TYR A 110 -7.68 -6.81 -9.05
N LYS A 111 -8.63 -6.51 -9.95
CA LYS A 111 -9.76 -5.61 -9.66
C LYS A 111 -10.59 -6.09 -8.47
N ALA A 112 -10.95 -7.38 -8.45
CA ALA A 112 -11.76 -7.97 -7.40
C ALA A 112 -11.09 -7.87 -6.01
N VAL A 113 -9.82 -8.28 -5.90
CA VAL A 113 -9.11 -8.19 -4.61
C VAL A 113 -8.88 -6.74 -4.18
N LYS A 114 -8.56 -5.85 -5.11
CA LYS A 114 -8.36 -4.42 -4.83
C LYS A 114 -9.62 -3.78 -4.28
N GLU A 115 -10.76 -4.00 -4.92
CA GLU A 115 -12.06 -3.45 -4.51
C GLU A 115 -12.47 -4.00 -3.14
N ARG A 116 -12.41 -5.32 -2.97
CA ARG A 116 -12.84 -5.98 -1.73
C ARG A 116 -11.99 -5.56 -0.53
N TYR A 117 -10.67 -5.55 -0.66
CA TYR A 117 -9.77 -5.10 0.41
C TYR A 117 -10.00 -3.62 0.78
N ASN A 118 -10.30 -2.77 -0.20
CA ASN A 118 -10.53 -1.34 0.05
C ASN A 118 -11.83 -1.07 0.80
N GLN A 119 -12.90 -1.79 0.42
CA GLN A 119 -14.25 -1.61 0.94
C GLN A 119 -14.44 -2.30 2.30
N GLU A 120 -13.94 -3.53 2.44
CA GLU A 120 -14.23 -4.36 3.61
C GLU A 120 -13.12 -4.30 4.67
N LEU A 121 -11.86 -4.11 4.28
CA LEU A 121 -10.70 -4.37 5.17
C LEU A 121 -9.88 -3.12 5.51
N ASN A 122 -10.22 -1.94 4.95
CA ASN A 122 -9.41 -0.72 5.07
C ASN A 122 -7.95 -0.90 4.56
N LEU A 123 -7.78 -1.78 3.57
CA LEU A 123 -6.49 -2.09 2.94
C LEU A 123 -6.48 -1.64 1.47
N VAL A 124 -5.32 -1.30 0.96
CA VAL A 124 -5.16 -0.80 -0.41
C VAL A 124 -4.12 -1.64 -1.13
N TRP A 125 -4.54 -2.28 -2.21
CA TRP A 125 -3.62 -2.84 -3.21
C TRP A 125 -3.05 -1.70 -4.06
N LEU A 126 -1.72 -1.57 -4.08
CA LEU A 126 -0.98 -0.66 -4.94
C LEU A 126 -0.74 -1.31 -6.31
N GLU A 127 -0.04 -0.59 -7.20
CA GLU A 127 0.25 -1.11 -8.54
C GLU A 127 1.10 -2.39 -8.48
N PRO A 128 0.77 -3.43 -9.27
CA PRO A 128 1.56 -4.64 -9.37
C PRO A 128 2.98 -4.39 -9.87
N PHE A 129 3.93 -5.19 -9.40
CA PHE A 129 5.34 -5.05 -9.78
C PHE A 129 5.62 -5.35 -11.26
N GLY A 130 4.74 -6.10 -11.93
CA GLY A 130 4.86 -6.42 -13.36
C GLY A 130 5.17 -7.89 -13.67
N PHE A 131 5.05 -8.80 -12.69
CA PHE A 131 5.24 -10.23 -12.88
C PHE A 131 4.15 -11.06 -12.21
N THR A 132 4.00 -12.29 -12.68
CA THR A 132 3.19 -13.34 -12.07
C THR A 132 4.06 -14.51 -11.66
N ASP A 133 3.66 -15.23 -10.61
CA ASP A 133 4.33 -16.46 -10.17
C ASP A 133 3.37 -17.65 -10.17
N PRO A 134 3.32 -18.44 -11.26
CA PRO A 134 2.39 -19.58 -11.36
C PRO A 134 2.51 -20.61 -10.24
N LYS A 135 3.66 -20.71 -9.54
CA LYS A 135 3.86 -21.65 -8.43
C LYS A 135 3.04 -21.26 -7.20
N LEU A 136 2.65 -20.00 -7.11
CA LEU A 136 1.90 -19.43 -5.99
C LEU A 136 0.41 -19.26 -6.31
N ALA A 137 -0.06 -19.71 -7.48
CA ALA A 137 -1.42 -19.50 -7.95
C ALA A 137 -2.38 -20.63 -7.52
N PRO A 138 -3.20 -20.47 -6.47
CA PRO A 138 -4.14 -21.50 -6.05
C PRO A 138 -5.32 -21.63 -7.03
N GLY A 139 -5.85 -22.85 -7.19
CA GLY A 139 -7.19 -23.08 -7.74
C GLY A 139 -7.44 -22.52 -9.15
N GLY A 140 -6.40 -22.46 -10.02
CA GLY A 140 -6.54 -21.92 -11.39
C GLY A 140 -6.59 -20.39 -11.47
N THR A 141 -6.14 -19.70 -10.43
CA THR A 141 -5.97 -18.23 -10.44
C THR A 141 -4.66 -17.81 -11.11
N VAL A 142 -4.39 -16.50 -11.08
CA VAL A 142 -3.09 -15.90 -11.36
C VAL A 142 -2.52 -15.31 -10.08
N ALA A 143 -1.22 -15.44 -9.85
CA ALA A 143 -0.52 -14.87 -8.70
C ALA A 143 0.33 -13.68 -9.12
N GLU A 144 -0.32 -12.54 -9.36
CA GLU A 144 0.34 -11.27 -9.64
C GLU A 144 0.75 -10.61 -8.32
N ALA A 145 2.01 -10.18 -8.20
CA ALA A 145 2.54 -9.63 -6.96
C ALA A 145 2.34 -8.11 -6.87
N ALA A 146 1.80 -7.64 -5.74
CA ALA A 146 1.62 -6.22 -5.48
C ALA A 146 1.76 -5.86 -3.99
N PRO A 147 2.13 -4.61 -3.66
CA PRO A 147 2.09 -4.13 -2.27
C PRO A 147 0.65 -3.97 -1.77
N VAL A 148 0.39 -4.45 -0.55
CA VAL A 148 -0.85 -4.20 0.19
C VAL A 148 -0.53 -3.34 1.40
N VAL A 149 -1.19 -2.18 1.49
CA VAL A 149 -0.89 -1.15 2.49
C VAL A 149 -2.15 -0.77 3.26
N ARG A 150 -2.04 -0.50 4.56
CA ARG A 150 -3.18 0.04 5.31
C ARG A 150 -3.58 1.43 4.79
N LYS A 151 -4.88 1.69 4.61
CA LYS A 151 -5.37 3.01 4.19
C LYS A 151 -4.94 4.11 5.17
N ASP A 152 -4.88 3.81 6.46
CA ASP A 152 -4.43 4.78 7.48
C ASP A 152 -2.93 5.08 7.38
N THR A 153 -2.12 4.12 6.95
CA THR A 153 -0.71 4.37 6.64
C THR A 153 -0.60 5.34 5.46
N LEU A 154 -1.41 5.17 4.41
CA LEU A 154 -1.45 6.11 3.29
C LEU A 154 -1.96 7.51 3.67
N LYS A 155 -2.90 7.62 4.63
CA LYS A 155 -3.32 8.93 5.19
C LYS A 155 -2.18 9.64 5.92
N LYS A 156 -1.36 8.90 6.67
CA LYS A 156 -0.21 9.44 7.41
C LYS A 156 0.97 9.77 6.50
N PHE A 157 1.13 9.02 5.41
CA PHE A 157 2.19 9.21 4.42
C PHE A 157 1.57 9.39 3.02
N PRO A 158 0.96 10.56 2.70
CA PRO A 158 0.22 10.75 1.44
C PRO A 158 1.06 10.55 0.17
N ALA A 159 2.37 10.79 0.24
CA ALA A 159 3.28 10.60 -0.89
C ALA A 159 3.65 9.12 -1.13
N LEU A 160 3.32 8.22 -0.20
CA LEU A 160 3.80 6.84 -0.18
C LEU A 160 3.28 6.02 -1.36
N ALA A 161 1.99 6.09 -1.68
CA ALA A 161 1.40 5.37 -2.80
C ALA A 161 2.06 5.78 -4.12
N ARG A 162 2.20 7.09 -4.37
CA ARG A 162 2.85 7.62 -5.58
C ARG A 162 4.32 7.19 -5.68
N LEU A 163 5.02 7.13 -4.55
CA LEU A 163 6.41 6.68 -4.52
C LEU A 163 6.53 5.19 -4.83
N ILE A 164 5.75 4.35 -4.15
CA ILE A 164 5.79 2.89 -4.32
C ILE A 164 5.37 2.49 -5.74
N ASN A 165 4.35 3.15 -6.32
CA ASN A 165 3.89 2.88 -7.68
C ASN A 165 4.96 3.14 -8.76
N LYS A 166 6.09 3.79 -8.44
CA LYS A 166 7.24 3.83 -9.37
C LYS A 166 7.84 2.44 -9.64
N LEU A 167 7.56 1.46 -8.79
CA LEU A 167 7.89 0.05 -9.00
C LEU A 167 6.83 -0.68 -9.84
N GLY A 168 5.69 -0.04 -10.11
CA GLY A 168 4.61 -0.58 -10.92
C GLY A 168 5.09 -0.93 -12.32
N GLY A 169 4.96 -2.20 -12.71
CA GLY A 169 5.44 -2.71 -13.99
C GLY A 169 6.98 -2.70 -14.19
N ALA A 170 7.77 -2.39 -13.16
CA ALA A 170 9.22 -2.25 -13.27
C ALA A 170 10.00 -3.57 -13.18
N ILE A 171 9.33 -4.66 -12.77
CA ILE A 171 9.90 -5.97 -12.48
C ILE A 171 9.10 -7.03 -13.24
N ASP A 172 9.56 -7.37 -14.45
CA ASP A 172 9.02 -8.51 -15.19
C ASP A 172 9.48 -9.86 -14.58
N ALA A 173 8.92 -10.98 -15.06
CA ALA A 173 9.21 -12.31 -14.53
C ALA A 173 10.70 -12.69 -14.66
N ALA A 174 11.34 -12.33 -15.77
CA ALA A 174 12.77 -12.62 -15.99
C ALA A 174 13.66 -11.82 -15.02
N THR A 175 13.30 -10.57 -14.75
CA THR A 175 13.96 -9.72 -13.75
C THR A 175 13.76 -10.27 -12.35
N MET A 176 12.53 -10.66 -11.99
CA MET A 176 12.25 -11.25 -10.68
C MET A 176 13.05 -12.53 -10.47
N GLN A 177 13.11 -13.42 -11.47
CA GLN A 177 13.91 -14.65 -11.36
C GLN A 177 15.40 -14.38 -11.10
N LYS A 178 15.98 -13.36 -11.76
CA LYS A 178 17.37 -12.95 -11.52
C LYS A 178 17.57 -12.41 -10.10
N LEU A 179 16.65 -11.57 -9.64
CA LEU A 179 16.70 -10.99 -8.30
C LEU A 179 16.55 -12.06 -7.22
N GLU A 180 15.63 -13.01 -7.40
CA GLU A 180 15.42 -14.15 -6.50
C GLU A 180 16.68 -15.04 -6.43
N GLY A 181 17.28 -15.38 -7.57
CA GLY A 181 18.51 -16.16 -7.61
C GLY A 181 19.71 -15.46 -6.95
N ALA A 182 19.85 -14.15 -7.15
CA ALA A 182 20.88 -13.36 -6.49
C ALA A 182 20.67 -13.28 -4.96
N ALA A 183 19.42 -13.20 -4.51
CA ALA A 183 19.10 -13.17 -3.08
C ALA A 183 19.19 -14.54 -2.41
N GLY A 184 19.02 -15.65 -3.15
CA GLY A 184 19.23 -16.99 -2.62
C GLY A 184 20.69 -17.31 -2.27
N SER A 185 21.64 -16.53 -2.81
CA SER A 185 23.09 -16.70 -2.61
C SER A 185 23.74 -15.50 -1.90
N GLY A 186 22.96 -14.48 -1.54
CA GLY A 186 23.47 -13.21 -1.01
C GLY A 186 22.43 -12.45 -0.19
N SER A 187 22.74 -11.19 0.13
CA SER A 187 21.85 -10.32 0.90
C SER A 187 20.71 -9.78 0.03
N ALA A 188 19.46 -10.14 0.35
CA ALA A 188 18.28 -9.61 -0.32
C ALA A 188 18.23 -8.07 -0.29
N ARG A 189 18.75 -7.45 0.78
CA ARG A 189 18.87 -6.00 0.92
C ARG A 189 19.83 -5.40 -0.11
N ASP A 190 20.97 -6.03 -0.34
CA ASP A 190 21.96 -5.54 -1.30
C ASP A 190 21.49 -5.72 -2.74
N VAL A 191 20.84 -6.85 -3.03
CA VAL A 191 20.18 -7.11 -4.31
C VAL A 191 19.11 -6.05 -4.60
N ALA A 192 18.23 -5.78 -3.63
CA ALA A 192 17.21 -4.74 -3.76
C ALA A 192 17.82 -3.35 -3.96
N ARG A 193 18.82 -2.98 -3.16
CA ARG A 193 19.54 -1.68 -3.29
C ARG A 193 20.14 -1.53 -4.68
N LYS A 194 20.81 -2.57 -5.19
CA LYS A 194 21.44 -2.55 -6.51
C LYS A 194 20.38 -2.35 -7.60
N PHE A 195 19.28 -3.10 -7.55
CA PHE A 195 18.18 -2.94 -8.51
C PHE A 195 17.64 -1.51 -8.53
N LEU A 196 17.39 -0.91 -7.36
CA LEU A 196 16.86 0.46 -7.27
C LEU A 196 17.84 1.48 -7.86
N LYS A 197 19.16 1.33 -7.64
CA LYS A 197 20.19 2.18 -8.26
C LYS A 197 20.21 2.03 -9.78
N ASP A 198 20.20 0.80 -10.27
CA ASP A 198 20.22 0.50 -11.71
C ASP A 198 19.00 1.09 -12.43
N LYS A 199 17.84 1.09 -11.76
CA LYS A 199 16.59 1.72 -12.24
C LYS A 199 16.51 3.23 -11.97
N ARG A 200 17.53 3.85 -11.36
CA ARG A 200 17.56 5.26 -10.94
C ARG A 200 16.39 5.64 -10.03
N LEU A 201 15.91 4.68 -9.26
CA LEU A 201 14.84 4.85 -8.28
C LEU A 201 15.36 5.32 -6.93
N ILE A 202 16.66 5.17 -6.65
CA ILE A 202 17.41 5.83 -5.58
C ILE A 202 18.63 6.52 -6.15
#